data_AF-A0A1G9TDY9-F1
#
_entry.id   AF-A0A1G9TDY9-F1
#
_cell.length_a   1.000
_cell.length_b   1.000
_cell.length_c   1.000
_cell.angle_alpha   90.00
_cell.angle_beta   90.00
_cell.angle_gamma   90.00
#
_symmetry.space_group_name_H-M   'P 1'
#
loop_
_entity.id
_entity.type
_entity.pdbx_description
1 polymer ?
#
loop_
_entity_poly.entity_id
_entity_poly.type
_entity_poly.pdbx_seq_one_letter_code
_entity_poly.pdbx_strand_id
1 'polypeptide(L)'
;MTEDNEYQKLQREIDKVKFHNRSLMTLIGVLNEDKMEKTTIYEATVLYDLSKKDLRELKTLIKNYDGNNFAFEQKALIINPVFTVDNLIFIIKSFVNTNMFVSEVNGILENYENK
;
A
#
# COMPACT_ATOMS: atom_id res chain seq x y z
N MET A 1 -35.99 -2.33 -8.49
CA MET A 1 -35.16 -3.41 -9.09
C MET A 1 -34.19 -2.92 -10.18
N THR A 2 -33.99 -1.61 -10.36
CA THR A 2 -33.13 -1.03 -11.40
C THR A 2 -31.80 -0.48 -10.86
N GLU A 3 -31.77 0.06 -9.63
CA GLU A 3 -30.55 0.62 -9.01
C GLU A 3 -29.44 -0.42 -8.78
N ASP A 4 -29.81 -1.65 -8.41
CA ASP A 4 -28.85 -2.75 -8.17
C ASP A 4 -28.09 -3.15 -9.46
N ASN A 5 -28.71 -2.96 -10.63
CA ASN A 5 -28.08 -3.24 -11.92
C ASN A 5 -27.08 -2.14 -12.31
N GLU A 6 -27.38 -0.87 -12.04
CA GLU A 6 -26.46 0.24 -12.33
C GLU A 6 -25.24 0.24 -11.39
N TYR A 7 -25.47 -0.02 -10.10
CA TYR A 7 -24.38 -0.17 -9.14
C TYR A 7 -23.42 -1.29 -9.54
N GLN A 8 -23.94 -2.47 -9.88
CA GLN A 8 -23.11 -3.60 -10.32
C GLN A 8 -22.37 -3.32 -11.63
N LYS A 9 -22.98 -2.58 -12.57
CA LYS A 9 -22.31 -2.13 -13.79
C LYS A 9 -21.14 -1.20 -13.47
N LEU A 10 -21.35 -0.20 -12.61
CA LEU A 10 -20.30 0.72 -12.19
C LEU A 10 -19.16 -0.02 -11.48
N GLN A 11 -19.47 -0.98 -10.61
CA GLN A 11 -18.46 -1.79 -9.93
C GLN A 11 -17.59 -2.56 -10.95
N ARG A 12 -18.20 -3.16 -11.98
CA ARG A 12 -17.46 -3.85 -13.05
C ARG A 12 -16.57 -2.91 -13.85
N GLU A 13 -17.04 -1.71 -14.16
CA GLU A 13 -16.22 -0.72 -14.87
C GLU A 13 -15.03 -0.24 -14.00
N ILE A 14 -15.25 -0.04 -12.69
CA ILE A 14 -14.17 0.25 -11.74
C ILE A 14 -13.14 -0.88 -11.73
N ASP A 15 -13.58 -2.13 -11.67
CA ASP A 15 -12.68 -3.28 -11.63
C ASP A 15 -11.84 -3.42 -12.92
N LYS A 16 -12.43 -3.09 -14.08
CA LYS A 16 -11.70 -3.00 -15.35
C LYS A 16 -10.62 -1.92 -15.32
N VAL A 17 -10.94 -0.72 -14.84
CA VAL A 17 -9.97 0.38 -14.72
C VAL A 17 -8.83 0.00 -13.77
N LYS A 18 -9.14 -0.62 -12.62
CA LYS A 18 -8.13 -1.13 -11.68
C LYS A 18 -7.23 -2.18 -12.32
N PHE A 19 -7.80 -3.10 -13.08
CA PHE A 19 -7.03 -4.09 -13.84
C PHE A 19 -6.07 -3.41 -14.82
N HIS A 20 -6.55 -2.47 -15.63
CA HIS A 20 -5.70 -1.73 -16.57
C HIS A 20 -4.58 -0.94 -15.88
N ASN A 21 -4.89 -0.27 -14.76
CA ASN A 21 -3.88 0.47 -14.00
C ASN A 21 -2.76 -0.46 -13.48
N ARG A 22 -3.11 -1.65 -12.97
CA ARG A 22 -2.13 -2.66 -12.56
C ARG A 22 -1.30 -3.15 -13.74
N SER A 23 -1.92 -3.48 -14.86
CA SER A 23 -1.20 -3.91 -16.07
C SER A 23 -0.22 -2.85 -16.58
N LEU A 24 -0.63 -1.58 -16.58
CA LEU A 24 0.23 -0.47 -16.98
C LEU A 24 1.41 -0.30 -16.02
N MET A 25 1.19 -0.38 -14.70
CA MET A 25 2.26 -0.35 -13.72
C MET A 25 3.25 -1.49 -13.93
N THR A 26 2.77 -2.71 -14.14
CA THR A 26 3.63 -3.86 -14.45
C THR A 26 4.47 -3.63 -15.71
N LEU A 27 3.86 -3.12 -16.78
CA LEU A 27 4.58 -2.83 -18.04
C LEU A 27 5.63 -1.74 -17.86
N ILE A 28 5.33 -0.67 -17.11
CA ILE A 28 6.31 0.36 -16.76
C ILE A 28 7.50 -0.25 -16.03
N GLY A 29 7.25 -1.19 -15.12
CA GLY A 29 8.28 -1.93 -14.40
C GLY A 29 9.17 -2.78 -15.29
N VAL A 30 8.55 -3.57 -16.17
CA VAL A 30 9.28 -4.39 -17.16
C VAL A 30 10.17 -3.52 -18.07
N LEU A 31 9.73 -2.31 -18.39
CA LEU A 31 10.48 -1.38 -19.24
C LEU A 31 11.51 -0.53 -18.49
N ASN A 32 11.45 -0.47 -17.16
CA ASN A 32 12.38 0.28 -16.30
C ASN A 32 12.72 -0.53 -15.05
N GLU A 33 13.43 -1.64 -15.20
CA GLU A 33 13.83 -2.52 -14.08
C GLU A 33 14.49 -1.72 -12.93
N ASP A 34 15.33 -0.73 -13.25
CA ASP A 34 16.03 0.11 -12.27
C ASP A 34 15.15 1.14 -11.53
N LYS A 35 13.95 1.48 -12.03
CA LYS A 35 13.10 2.53 -11.41
C LYS A 35 12.02 1.98 -10.49
N MET A 36 11.71 0.68 -10.56
CA MET A 36 10.78 0.08 -9.59
C MET A 36 11.35 -0.06 -8.19
N GLU A 37 12.68 0.04 -8.02
CA GLU A 37 13.31 0.19 -6.71
C GLU A 37 12.74 1.38 -5.92
N LYS A 38 12.23 2.40 -6.61
CA LYS A 38 11.68 3.62 -6.01
C LYS A 38 10.16 3.72 -6.12
N THR A 39 9.45 2.60 -5.97
CA THR A 39 7.98 2.60 -5.95
C THR A 39 7.47 3.59 -4.89
N THR A 40 6.64 4.54 -5.33
CA THR A 40 6.02 5.59 -4.50
C THR A 40 4.75 5.08 -3.83
N ILE A 41 4.27 5.76 -2.78
CA ILE A 41 3.00 5.41 -2.13
C ILE A 41 1.81 5.51 -3.09
N TYR A 42 1.86 6.39 -4.10
CA TYR A 42 0.80 6.50 -5.10
C TYR A 42 0.71 5.27 -5.98
N GLU A 43 1.86 4.73 -6.39
CA GLU A 43 1.96 3.50 -7.16
C GLU A 43 1.59 2.28 -6.31
N ALA A 44 2.06 2.21 -5.06
CA ALA A 44 1.67 1.17 -4.12
C ALA A 44 0.15 1.15 -3.86
N THR A 45 -0.48 2.33 -3.75
CA THR A 45 -1.94 2.46 -3.61
C THR A 45 -2.67 1.82 -4.78
N VAL A 46 -2.16 1.98 -6.00
CA VAL A 46 -2.75 1.37 -7.21
C VAL A 46 -2.50 -0.14 -7.25
N LEU A 47 -1.29 -0.58 -6.92
CA LEU A 47 -0.90 -2.00 -6.95
C LEU A 47 -1.73 -2.83 -5.95
N TYR A 48 -1.92 -2.29 -4.75
CA TYR A 48 -2.60 -2.95 -3.64
C TYR A 48 -4.06 -2.53 -3.47
N ASP A 49 -4.58 -1.69 -4.37
CA ASP A 49 -5.96 -1.19 -4.33
C ASP A 49 -6.35 -0.56 -2.98
N LEU A 50 -5.44 0.24 -2.42
CA LEU A 50 -5.62 0.83 -1.09
C LEU A 50 -6.61 1.98 -1.12
N SER A 51 -7.54 1.99 -0.17
CA SER A 51 -8.49 3.08 -0.03
C SER A 51 -7.87 4.29 0.69
N LYS A 52 -8.50 5.46 0.56
CA LYS A 52 -8.13 6.65 1.34
C LYS A 52 -8.21 6.39 2.86
N LYS A 53 -9.14 5.53 3.30
CA LYS A 53 -9.29 5.15 4.71
C LYS A 53 -8.08 4.34 5.16
N ASP A 54 -7.69 3.34 4.37
CA ASP A 54 -6.57 2.44 4.67
C ASP A 54 -5.27 3.24 4.82
N LEU A 55 -5.01 4.16 3.88
CA LEU A 55 -3.84 5.04 3.94
C LEU A 55 -3.85 5.94 5.16
N ARG A 56 -5.02 6.46 5.58
CA ARG A 56 -5.13 7.32 6.77
C ARG A 56 -4.87 6.54 8.05
N GLU A 57 -5.40 5.34 8.15
CA GLU A 57 -5.23 4.47 9.32
C GLU A 57 -3.79 3.95 9.40
N LEU A 58 -3.20 3.54 8.27
CA LEU A 58 -1.79 3.15 8.20
C LEU A 58 -0.85 4.30 8.59
N LYS A 59 -1.12 5.53 8.14
CA LYS A 59 -0.36 6.72 8.56
C LYS A 59 -0.43 6.95 10.07
N THR A 60 -1.61 6.76 10.64
CA THR A 60 -1.79 6.86 12.10
C THR A 60 -1.00 5.77 12.81
N LEU A 61 -1.00 4.55 12.26
CA LEU A 61 -0.26 3.43 12.82
C LEU A 61 1.26 3.66 12.78
N ILE A 62 1.80 4.14 11.66
CA ILE A 62 3.24 4.49 11.51
C ILE A 62 3.66 5.54 12.55
N LYS A 63 2.87 6.61 12.71
CA LYS A 63 3.17 7.69 13.67
C LYS A 63 3.19 7.23 15.13
N ASN A 64 2.43 6.19 15.44
CA ASN A 64 2.27 5.68 16.81
C ASN A 64 3.04 4.36 17.01
N TYR A 65 4.03 4.09 16.16
CA TYR A 65 4.89 2.92 16.33
C TYR A 65 5.71 3.03 17.61
N ASP A 66 5.71 1.96 18.39
CA ASP A 66 6.26 1.88 19.75
C ASP A 66 7.46 0.93 19.86
N GLY A 67 7.99 0.44 18.73
CA GLY A 67 9.06 -0.55 18.67
C GLY A 67 8.58 -2.01 18.64
N ASN A 68 7.28 -2.28 18.77
CA ASN A 68 6.76 -3.65 18.75
C ASN A 68 6.26 -4.07 17.36
N ASN A 69 7.11 -4.76 16.59
CA ASN A 69 6.77 -5.23 15.23
C ASN A 69 5.53 -6.14 15.21
N PHE A 70 5.41 -7.07 16.17
CA PHE A 70 4.28 -7.98 16.19
C PHE A 70 2.96 -7.22 16.37
N ALA A 71 2.91 -6.28 17.33
CA ALA A 71 1.72 -5.45 17.53
C ALA A 71 1.43 -4.56 16.31
N PHE A 72 2.47 -4.03 15.67
CA PHE A 72 2.35 -3.23 14.45
C PHE A 72 1.74 -4.03 13.30
N GLU A 73 2.24 -5.24 13.04
CA GLU A 73 1.74 -6.14 12.00
C GLU A 73 0.28 -6.55 12.24
N GLN A 74 -0.07 -6.92 13.47
CA GLN A 74 -1.44 -7.31 13.81
C GLN A 74 -2.41 -6.13 13.62
N LYS A 75 -2.03 -4.93 14.06
CA LYS A 75 -2.84 -3.72 13.85
C LYS A 75 -2.96 -3.37 12.36
N ALA A 76 -1.91 -3.57 11.57
CA ALA A 76 -1.95 -3.34 10.13
C ALA A 76 -2.91 -4.31 9.44
N LEU A 77 -2.86 -5.61 9.74
CA LEU A 77 -3.77 -6.60 9.17
C LEU A 77 -5.25 -6.31 9.47
N ILE A 78 -5.55 -5.72 10.62
CA ILE A 78 -6.91 -5.29 10.98
C ILE A 78 -7.40 -4.14 10.09
N ILE A 79 -6.50 -3.22 9.68
CA ILE A 79 -6.84 -2.10 8.80
C ILE A 79 -7.20 -2.63 7.41
N ASN A 80 -6.33 -3.45 6.84
CA ASN A 80 -6.54 -4.08 5.55
C ASN A 80 -5.77 -5.41 5.48
N PRO A 81 -6.41 -6.54 5.12
CA PRO A 81 -5.75 -7.85 4.99
C PRO A 81 -4.58 -7.88 4.00
N VAL A 82 -4.50 -6.91 3.08
CA VAL A 82 -3.38 -6.74 2.16
C VAL A 82 -2.08 -6.42 2.89
N PHE A 83 -2.12 -5.87 4.11
CA PHE A 83 -0.95 -5.53 4.92
C PHE A 83 -0.34 -6.75 5.64
N THR A 84 -0.08 -7.83 4.89
CA THR A 84 0.84 -8.88 5.31
C THR A 84 2.24 -8.31 5.52
N VAL A 85 3.12 -8.99 6.27
CA VAL A 85 4.45 -8.44 6.63
C VAL A 85 5.23 -7.93 5.41
N ASP A 86 5.36 -8.75 4.36
CA ASP A 86 6.10 -8.37 3.15
C ASP A 86 5.48 -7.17 2.44
N ASN A 87 4.16 -7.19 2.27
CA ASN A 87 3.43 -6.10 1.62
C ASN A 87 3.50 -4.82 2.48
N LEU A 88 3.39 -4.95 3.80
CA LEU A 88 3.46 -3.85 4.74
C LEU A 88 4.83 -3.19 4.66
N ILE A 89 5.92 -3.96 4.70
CA ILE A 89 7.30 -3.46 4.55
C ILE A 89 7.45 -2.73 3.21
N PHE A 90 6.97 -3.34 2.12
CA PHE A 90 7.02 -2.70 0.79
C PHE A 90 6.24 -1.38 0.76
N ILE A 91 5.02 -1.37 1.30
CA ILE A 91 4.13 -0.21 1.31
C ILE A 91 4.71 0.89 2.21
N ILE A 92 5.27 0.58 3.39
CA ILE A 92 5.89 1.62 4.23
C ILE A 92 7.15 2.20 3.57
N LYS A 93 7.99 1.37 2.93
CA LYS A 93 9.13 1.84 2.13
C LYS A 93 8.71 2.83 1.04
N SER A 94 7.53 2.60 0.43
CA SER A 94 7.00 3.48 -0.60
C SER A 94 6.67 4.91 -0.12
N PHE A 95 6.43 5.11 1.18
CA PHE A 95 6.29 6.46 1.75
C PHE A 95 7.62 7.22 1.72
N VAL A 96 8.74 6.55 2.02
CA VAL A 96 10.08 7.15 1.99
C VAL A 96 10.43 7.62 0.58
N ASN A 97 10.09 6.84 -0.43
CA ASN A 97 10.29 7.22 -1.84
C ASN A 97 9.49 8.47 -2.26
N THR A 98 8.49 8.87 -1.47
CA THR A 98 7.75 10.14 -1.61
C THR A 98 8.12 11.20 -0.58
N ASN A 99 9.23 11.02 0.13
CA ASN A 99 9.69 11.88 1.23
C ASN A 99 8.65 12.05 2.35
N MET A 100 7.82 11.04 2.61
CA MET A 100 6.85 11.03 3.69
C MET A 100 7.30 10.09 4.81
N PHE A 101 7.14 10.53 6.07
CA PHE A 101 7.42 9.70 7.26
C PHE A 101 8.83 9.08 7.28
N VAL A 102 9.82 9.78 6.71
CA VAL A 102 11.16 9.20 6.48
C VAL A 102 11.78 8.70 7.79
N SER A 103 11.71 9.50 8.86
CA SER A 103 12.28 9.13 10.16
C SER A 103 11.53 7.97 10.80
N GLU A 104 10.20 8.03 10.81
CA GLU A 104 9.35 7.03 11.44
C GLU A 104 9.45 5.68 10.72
N VAL A 105 9.39 5.70 9.38
CA VAL A 105 9.51 4.49 8.57
C VAL A 105 10.90 3.88 8.70
N ASN A 106 11.98 4.67 8.64
CA ASN A 106 13.33 4.12 8.81
C ASN A 106 13.49 3.47 10.20
N GLY A 107 12.98 4.10 11.27
CA GLY A 107 13.00 3.50 12.61
C GLY A 107 12.18 2.20 12.72
N ILE A 108 11.08 2.08 11.97
CA ILE A 108 10.33 0.82 11.85
C ILE A 108 11.20 -0.23 11.14
N LEU A 109 11.77 0.12 9.98
CA LEU A 109 12.54 -0.79 9.13
C LEU A 109 13.80 -1.32 9.82
N GLU A 110 14.50 -0.49 10.59
CA GLU A 110 15.65 -0.91 11.39
C GLU A 110 15.29 -2.01 12.39
N ASN A 111 14.08 -1.99 12.97
CA ASN A 111 13.62 -3.06 13.87
C ASN A 111 13.30 -4.37 13.14
N TYR A 112 13.16 -4.35 11.81
CA TYR A 112 13.02 -5.55 10.99
C TYR A 112 14.36 -6.11 10.52
N GLU A 113 15.36 -5.25 10.28
CA GLU A 113 16.69 -5.65 9.83
C GLU A 113 17.59 -6.17 10.97
N ASN A 114 17.29 -5.79 12.21
CA ASN A 114 18.05 -6.21 13.41
C ASN A 114 17.50 -7.51 14.08
N LYS A 115 16.79 -8.36 13.34
CA LYS A 115 16.33 -9.69 13.78
C LYS A 115 17.06 -10.80 13.04
#